data_AF-A0A3T0D708-F1
#
_entry.id   AF-A0A3T0D708-F1
#
_cell.length_a   1.000
_cell.length_b   1.000
_cell.length_c   1.000
_cell.angle_alpha   90.00
_cell.angle_beta   90.00
_cell.angle_gamma   90.00
#
_symmetry.space_group_name_H-M   'P 1'
#
loop_
_entity.id
_entity.type
_entity.pdbx_description
1 polymer ?
#
loop_
_entity_poly.entity_id
_entity_poly.type
_entity_poly.pdbx_seq_one_letter_code
_entity_poly.pdbx_strand_id
1 'polypeptide(L)'
;MWGDIAEMKREFNGYTLIEVIVAVAIFALLVTPIVLLIQQSIKVNVSAKRILEVAQVINEAVETLVYQNVYGNGALNIGNYRVDYSVDDTYKTGTIQNIQNSEIDFRMFLDSSGVLQIENIATHTTYTRNISSTSFDKLKLNIKYDEASKQAIYTFYLNNAQIASIVSGNVSNPAKLGGEFVSNSTSHYLYVIIDGVYDNIHEKLTQNMFNLWLTNIGNNIKIIATTPFIVYENSARHAALTETEKVKKIELKVYNINGELVKEYTTYYSYRVK
;
A
#
# COMPACT_ATOMS: atom_id res chain seq x y z
N MET A 1 -49.79 79.26 -27.47
CA MET A 1 -50.05 77.90 -26.97
C MET A 1 -49.30 76.98 -27.91
N TRP A 2 -48.54 76.00 -27.38
CA TRP A 2 -47.66 75.04 -28.09
C TRP A 2 -46.37 75.68 -28.64
N GLY A 3 -45.13 75.28 -28.32
CA GLY A 3 -44.63 74.13 -27.59
C GLY A 3 -43.60 73.38 -28.43
N ASP A 4 -42.42 73.96 -28.67
CA ASP A 4 -41.32 73.27 -29.36
C ASP A 4 -40.31 72.73 -28.35
N ILE A 5 -40.54 71.47 -27.97
CA ILE A 5 -39.57 70.64 -27.28
C ILE A 5 -38.57 70.18 -28.34
N ALA A 6 -37.30 70.54 -28.16
CA ALA A 6 -36.19 70.04 -28.96
C ALA A 6 -36.15 68.50 -28.88
N GLU A 7 -36.48 67.87 -30.01
CA GLU A 7 -36.43 66.43 -30.18
C GLU A 7 -34.97 66.00 -30.35
N MET A 8 -34.36 65.50 -29.28
CA MET A 8 -33.02 64.93 -29.29
C MET A 8 -33.07 63.59 -30.04
N LYS A 9 -32.80 63.60 -31.35
CA LYS A 9 -32.61 62.37 -32.13
C LYS A 9 -31.41 61.59 -31.59
N ARG A 10 -31.68 60.49 -30.89
CA ARG A 10 -30.71 59.43 -30.61
C ARG A 10 -30.48 58.66 -31.92
N GLU A 11 -29.31 58.85 -32.54
CA GLU A 11 -28.86 57.98 -33.63
C GLU A 11 -28.55 56.59 -33.07
N PHE A 12 -29.46 55.64 -33.30
CA PHE A 12 -29.16 54.23 -33.12
C PHE A 12 -28.32 53.77 -34.31
N ASN A 13 -27.00 53.80 -34.15
CA ASN A 13 -26.09 53.14 -35.09
C ASN A 13 -26.28 51.63 -34.98
N GLY A 14 -27.00 51.04 -35.92
CA GLY A 14 -27.17 49.59 -36.02
C GLY A 14 -25.85 48.92 -36.41
N TYR A 15 -25.55 47.78 -35.78
CA TYR A 15 -24.37 46.98 -36.11
C TYR A 15 -24.48 46.43 -37.52
N THR A 16 -23.37 46.47 -38.27
CA THR A 16 -23.29 45.84 -39.59
C THR A 16 -23.27 44.31 -39.46
N LEU A 17 -23.78 43.61 -40.47
CA LEU A 17 -23.79 42.14 -40.50
C LEU A 17 -22.38 41.55 -40.28
N ILE A 18 -21.34 42.23 -40.80
CA ILE A 18 -19.94 41.83 -40.67
C ILE A 18 -19.48 41.93 -39.21
N GLU A 19 -19.81 43.01 -38.51
CA GLU A 19 -19.45 43.18 -37.09
C GLU A 19 -20.08 42.10 -36.22
N VAL A 20 -21.33 41.70 -36.51
CA VAL A 20 -22.00 40.61 -35.79
C VAL A 20 -21.32 39.27 -36.05
N ILE A 21 -20.97 38.97 -37.31
CA ILE A 21 -20.27 37.71 -37.66
C ILE A 21 -18.88 37.65 -37.00
N VAL A 22 -18.13 38.75 -37.04
CA VAL A 22 -16.80 38.84 -36.42
C VAL A 22 -16.89 38.70 -34.90
N ALA A 23 -17.86 39.35 -34.26
CA ALA A 23 -18.07 39.24 -32.82
C ALA A 23 -18.42 37.81 -32.39
N VAL A 24 -19.29 37.12 -33.13
CA VAL A 24 -19.65 35.71 -32.86
C VAL A 24 -18.46 34.78 -33.07
N ALA A 25 -17.65 35.00 -34.11
CA ALA A 25 -16.45 34.20 -34.38
C ALA A 25 -15.40 34.36 -33.27
N ILE A 26 -15.14 35.59 -32.82
CA ILE A 26 -14.23 35.87 -31.70
C ILE A 26 -14.77 35.24 -30.40
N PHE A 27 -16.06 35.33 -30.15
CA PHE A 27 -16.68 34.75 -28.96
C PHE A 27 -16.58 33.21 -28.97
N ALA A 28 -16.84 32.57 -30.10
CA ALA A 28 -16.68 31.12 -30.25
C ALA A 28 -15.22 30.66 -30.06
N LEU A 29 -14.26 31.40 -30.60
CA LEU A 29 -12.83 31.12 -30.43
C LEU A 29 -12.36 31.24 -28.97
N LEU A 30 -12.94 32.17 -28.21
CA LEU A 30 -12.60 32.37 -26.80
C LEU A 30 -13.28 31.38 -25.85
N VAL A 31 -14.55 31.03 -26.11
CA VAL A 31 -15.35 30.15 -25.23
C VAL A 31 -14.95 28.68 -25.38
N THR A 32 -14.64 28.23 -26.59
CA THR A 32 -14.29 26.82 -26.86
C THR A 32 -13.15 26.27 -25.99
N PRO A 33 -11.98 26.92 -25.88
CA PRO A 33 -10.89 26.41 -25.05
C PRO A 33 -11.24 26.41 -23.55
N ILE A 34 -12.03 27.36 -23.07
CA ILE A 34 -12.48 27.42 -21.67
C ILE A 34 -13.40 26.23 -21.35
N VAL A 35 -14.35 25.92 -22.23
CA VAL A 35 -15.25 24.78 -22.07
C VAL A 35 -14.46 23.46 -22.05
N LEU A 36 -13.45 23.31 -22.92
CA LEU A 36 -12.59 22.13 -22.93
C LEU A 36 -11.76 22.00 -21.64
N LEU A 37 -11.23 23.10 -21.11
CA LEU A 37 -10.48 23.11 -19.84
C LEU A 37 -11.37 22.77 -18.64
N ILE A 38 -12.60 23.30 -18.59
CA ILE A 38 -13.59 22.97 -17.55
C ILE A 38 -13.96 21.49 -17.64
N GLN A 39 -14.22 20.96 -18.84
CA GLN A 39 -14.51 19.55 -19.05
C GLN A 39 -13.35 18.64 -18.61
N GLN A 40 -12.11 19.02 -18.93
CA GLN A 40 -10.91 18.30 -18.49
C GLN A 40 -10.76 18.32 -16.96
N SER A 41 -10.95 19.48 -16.33
CA SER A 41 -10.86 19.64 -14.87
C SER A 41 -11.93 18.81 -14.14
N ILE A 42 -13.18 18.85 -14.61
CA ILE A 42 -14.27 18.03 -14.09
C ILE A 42 -13.94 16.54 -14.27
N LYS A 43 -13.45 16.15 -15.46
CA LYS A 43 -13.06 14.76 -15.75
C LYS A 43 -11.96 14.26 -14.82
N VAL A 44 -10.95 15.09 -14.53
CA VAL A 44 -9.85 14.74 -13.61
C VAL A 44 -10.37 14.58 -12.18
N ASN A 45 -11.20 15.50 -11.68
CA ASN A 45 -11.77 15.41 -10.33
C ASN A 45 -12.71 14.21 -10.17
N VAL A 46 -13.57 13.93 -11.17
CA VAL A 46 -14.45 12.76 -11.17
C VAL A 46 -13.63 11.47 -11.26
N SER A 47 -12.57 11.45 -12.06
CA SER A 47 -11.66 10.29 -12.15
C SER A 47 -10.94 10.02 -10.83
N ALA A 48 -10.39 11.06 -10.19
CA ALA A 48 -9.71 10.92 -8.90
C ALA A 48 -10.66 10.44 -7.79
N LYS A 49 -11.88 11.02 -7.74
CA LYS A 49 -12.93 10.57 -6.82
C LYS A 49 -13.29 9.10 -7.06
N ARG A 50 -13.50 8.69 -8.32
CA ARG A 50 -13.79 7.30 -8.68
C ARG A 50 -12.65 6.35 -8.31
N ILE A 51 -11.40 6.76 -8.47
CA ILE A 51 -10.24 5.96 -8.07
C ILE A 51 -10.22 5.74 -6.55
N LEU A 52 -10.48 6.79 -5.76
CA LEU A 52 -10.55 6.69 -4.31
C LEU A 52 -11.72 5.81 -3.84
N GLU A 53 -12.90 5.98 -4.44
CA GLU A 53 -14.08 5.16 -4.15
C GLU A 53 -13.81 3.67 -4.45
N VAL A 54 -13.21 3.35 -5.60
CA VAL A 54 -12.84 1.97 -5.94
C VAL A 54 -11.78 1.40 -4.98
N ALA A 55 -10.82 2.21 -4.54
CA ALA A 55 -9.82 1.78 -3.57
C ALA A 55 -10.45 1.47 -2.19
N GLN A 56 -11.42 2.26 -1.74
CA GLN A 56 -12.17 1.99 -0.52
C GLN A 56 -12.98 0.70 -0.62
N VAL A 57 -13.67 0.49 -1.75
CA VAL A 57 -14.43 -0.74 -2.03
C VAL A 57 -13.52 -1.97 -2.01
N ILE A 58 -12.33 -1.89 -2.60
CA ILE A 58 -11.35 -2.98 -2.58
C ILE A 58 -10.90 -3.28 -1.15
N ASN A 59 -10.58 -2.26 -0.36
CA ASN A 59 -10.13 -2.45 1.02
C ASN A 59 -11.21 -3.12 1.88
N GLU A 60 -12.46 -2.63 1.81
CA GLU A 60 -13.58 -3.20 2.56
C GLU A 60 -13.91 -4.64 2.12
N ALA A 61 -13.80 -4.93 0.81
CA ALA A 61 -13.96 -6.28 0.28
C ALA A 61 -12.89 -7.24 0.82
N VAL A 62 -11.61 -6.85 0.75
CA VAL A 62 -10.51 -7.66 1.27
C VAL A 62 -10.67 -7.88 2.77
N GLU A 63 -10.95 -6.82 3.52
CA GLU A 63 -11.15 -6.86 4.97
C GLU A 63 -12.29 -7.84 5.35
N THR A 64 -13.43 -7.75 4.66
CA THR A 64 -14.58 -8.64 4.88
C THR A 64 -14.23 -10.11 4.60
N LEU A 65 -13.59 -10.40 3.46
CA LEU A 65 -13.22 -11.76 3.06
C LEU A 65 -12.18 -12.37 4.01
N VAL A 66 -11.26 -11.55 4.50
CA VAL A 66 -10.23 -11.90 5.47
C VAL A 66 -10.86 -12.23 6.83
N TYR A 67 -11.69 -11.33 7.39
CA TYR A 67 -12.32 -11.52 8.70
C TYR A 67 -13.29 -12.69 8.74
N GLN A 68 -14.12 -12.83 7.71
CA GLN A 68 -15.11 -13.92 7.63
C GLN A 68 -14.47 -15.25 7.21
N ASN A 69 -13.17 -15.24 6.87
CA ASN A 69 -12.43 -16.41 6.45
C ASN A 69 -13.10 -17.14 5.27
N VAL A 70 -13.59 -16.39 4.29
CA VAL A 70 -14.38 -16.92 3.17
C VAL A 70 -13.54 -17.85 2.29
N TYR A 71 -14.20 -18.78 1.61
CA TYR A 71 -13.60 -19.76 0.68
C TYR A 71 -14.34 -19.78 -0.66
N GLY A 72 -13.63 -20.08 -1.74
CA GLY A 72 -14.22 -20.25 -3.06
C GLY A 72 -14.68 -18.93 -3.69
N ASN A 73 -15.69 -19.02 -4.55
CA ASN A 73 -16.17 -17.91 -5.36
C ASN A 73 -17.47 -17.32 -4.81
N GLY A 74 -17.65 -16.01 -4.97
CA GLY A 74 -18.91 -15.35 -4.61
C GLY A 74 -18.95 -13.89 -5.02
N ALA A 75 -19.90 -13.15 -4.47
CA ALA A 75 -20.08 -11.73 -4.72
C ALA A 75 -20.46 -10.97 -3.45
N LEU A 76 -19.99 -9.73 -3.35
CA LEU A 76 -20.32 -8.78 -2.29
C LEU A 76 -20.89 -7.51 -2.93
N ASN A 77 -21.83 -6.85 -2.24
CA ASN A 77 -22.29 -5.51 -2.64
C ASN A 77 -21.73 -4.51 -1.64
N ILE A 78 -20.94 -3.56 -2.13
CA ILE A 78 -20.31 -2.51 -1.32
C ILE A 78 -20.68 -1.16 -1.94
N GLY A 79 -21.61 -0.46 -1.30
CA GLY A 79 -22.22 0.75 -1.84
C GLY A 79 -22.83 0.52 -3.22
N ASN A 80 -22.35 1.27 -4.22
CA ASN A 80 -22.80 1.23 -5.62
C ASN A 80 -22.00 0.24 -6.49
N TYR A 81 -21.23 -0.66 -5.86
CA TYR A 81 -20.38 -1.61 -6.57
C TYR A 81 -20.73 -3.04 -6.20
N ARG A 82 -20.67 -3.90 -7.21
CA ARG A 82 -20.66 -5.35 -7.03
C ARG A 82 -19.22 -5.83 -7.15
N VAL A 83 -18.75 -6.56 -6.15
CA VAL A 83 -17.39 -7.14 -6.11
C VAL A 83 -17.53 -8.65 -6.22
N ASP A 84 -17.21 -9.20 -7.38
CA ASP A 84 -17.08 -10.64 -7.54
C ASP A 84 -15.70 -11.05 -7.02
N TYR A 85 -15.65 -12.07 -6.19
CA TYR A 85 -14.41 -12.58 -5.59
C TYR A 85 -14.18 -14.04 -5.93
N SER A 86 -12.91 -14.40 -6.06
CA SER A 86 -12.41 -15.78 -6.14
C SER A 86 -11.33 -15.93 -5.07
N VAL A 87 -11.58 -16.80 -4.10
CA VAL A 87 -10.63 -17.15 -3.06
C VAL A 87 -10.09 -18.54 -3.33
N ASP A 88 -8.86 -18.61 -3.81
CA ASP A 88 -8.12 -19.85 -3.96
C ASP A 88 -7.32 -20.11 -2.68
N ASP A 89 -7.82 -21.04 -1.85
CA ASP A 89 -7.18 -21.49 -0.61
C ASP A 89 -6.16 -22.61 -0.82
N THR A 90 -6.02 -23.07 -2.07
CA THR A 90 -4.99 -24.01 -2.52
C THR A 90 -3.85 -23.31 -3.25
N TYR A 91 -4.01 -22.02 -3.54
CA TYR A 91 -3.07 -21.23 -4.32
C TYR A 91 -1.64 -21.44 -3.84
N LYS A 92 -1.45 -21.39 -2.52
CA LYS A 92 -0.19 -21.71 -1.91
C LYS A 92 -0.33 -22.16 -0.46
N THR A 93 0.04 -23.40 -0.21
CA THR A 93 0.46 -23.87 1.12
C THR A 93 1.93 -23.54 1.30
N GLY A 94 2.22 -22.55 2.14
CA GLY A 94 3.55 -22.41 2.71
C GLY A 94 3.65 -23.37 3.87
N THR A 95 4.59 -24.29 3.84
CA THR A 95 5.04 -24.86 5.10
C THR A 95 5.85 -23.77 5.78
N ILE A 96 5.42 -23.34 6.96
CA ILE A 96 6.39 -22.84 7.94
C ILE A 96 7.19 -24.08 8.35
N GLN A 97 8.02 -24.59 7.47
CA GLN A 97 8.91 -25.70 7.79
C GLN A 97 10.18 -25.08 8.35
N ASN A 98 10.51 -25.51 9.56
CA ASN A 98 11.77 -25.24 10.24
C ASN A 98 12.03 -23.82 10.72
N ILE A 99 11.08 -22.88 10.60
CA ILE A 99 11.18 -21.62 11.35
C ILE A 99 10.76 -21.90 12.80
N GLN A 100 11.71 -22.38 13.61
CA GLN A 100 11.56 -22.26 15.05
C GLN A 100 11.56 -20.77 15.39
N ASN A 101 10.79 -20.32 16.38
CA ASN A 101 10.79 -18.92 16.86
C ASN A 101 12.16 -18.49 17.47
N SER A 102 13.13 -19.41 17.50
CA SER A 102 14.54 -19.19 17.80
C SER A 102 15.39 -18.83 16.57
N GLU A 103 14.93 -19.13 15.35
CA GLU A 103 15.68 -18.98 14.11
C GLU A 103 15.36 -17.65 13.44
N ILE A 104 16.09 -16.61 13.86
CA ILE A 104 16.07 -15.26 13.29
C ILE A 104 17.40 -14.95 12.60
N ASP A 105 17.34 -14.23 11.49
CA ASP A 105 18.54 -13.73 10.80
C ASP A 105 19.00 -12.38 11.37
N PHE A 106 18.06 -11.58 11.89
CA PHE A 106 18.35 -10.29 12.49
C PHE A 106 17.41 -9.96 13.66
N ARG A 107 17.85 -9.05 14.53
CA ARG A 107 17.06 -8.49 15.62
C ARG A 107 17.05 -6.97 15.53
N MET A 108 15.92 -6.38 15.86
CA MET A 108 15.72 -4.95 16.02
C MET A 108 15.29 -4.65 17.45
N PHE A 109 15.91 -3.67 18.08
CA PHE A 109 15.59 -3.24 19.44
C PHE A 109 15.47 -1.73 19.49
N LEU A 110 14.30 -1.22 19.89
CA LEU A 110 14.08 0.21 20.14
C LEU A 110 14.02 0.46 21.63
N ASP A 111 15.03 1.12 22.18
CA ASP A 111 15.08 1.44 23.60
C ASP A 111 14.21 2.65 23.99
N SER A 112 14.07 2.88 25.29
CA SER A 112 13.26 3.98 25.83
C SER A 112 13.82 5.37 25.51
N SER A 113 15.10 5.48 25.17
CA SER A 113 15.75 6.73 24.76
C SER A 113 15.56 7.06 23.28
N GLY A 114 14.89 6.18 22.52
CA GLY A 114 14.62 6.37 21.10
C GLY A 114 15.72 5.81 20.20
N VAL A 115 16.65 5.03 20.74
CA VAL A 115 17.73 4.43 19.96
C VAL A 115 17.26 3.09 19.40
N LEU A 116 17.16 3.01 18.07
CA LEU A 116 16.92 1.79 17.32
C LEU A 116 18.26 1.12 17.00
N GLN A 117 18.41 -0.12 17.46
CA GLN A 117 19.51 -1.02 17.13
C GLN A 117 19.02 -2.09 16.17
N ILE A 118 19.81 -2.41 15.14
CA ILE A 118 19.59 -3.49 14.19
C ILE A 118 20.83 -4.39 14.23
N GLU A 119 20.67 -5.62 14.69
CA GLU A 119 21.72 -6.61 14.88
C GLU A 119 21.61 -7.74 13.85
N ASN A 120 22.71 -8.06 13.18
CA ASN A 120 22.86 -9.31 12.44
C ASN A 120 23.18 -10.43 13.43
N ILE A 121 22.34 -11.46 13.53
CA ILE A 121 22.51 -12.54 14.52
C ILE A 121 23.70 -13.43 14.20
N ALA A 122 24.02 -13.62 12.92
CA ALA A 122 25.12 -14.48 12.51
C ALA A 122 26.50 -13.85 12.80
N THR A 123 26.60 -12.52 12.73
CA THR A 123 27.88 -11.80 12.86
C THR A 123 27.96 -10.88 14.08
N HIS A 124 26.86 -10.69 14.80
CA HIS A 124 26.69 -9.71 15.88
C HIS A 124 27.02 -8.26 15.49
N THR A 125 27.00 -7.95 14.19
CA THR A 125 27.19 -6.58 13.71
C THR A 125 25.94 -5.77 14.02
N THR A 126 26.13 -4.62 14.67
CA THR A 126 25.02 -3.75 15.11
C THR A 126 25.05 -2.41 14.39
N TYR A 127 23.87 -1.94 13.95
CA TYR A 127 23.66 -0.63 13.36
C TYR A 127 22.69 0.16 14.22
N THR A 128 23.02 1.41 14.53
CA THR A 128 22.24 2.23 15.46
C THR A 128 21.71 3.50 14.81
N ARG A 129 20.45 3.86 15.06
CA ARG A 129 19.81 5.10 14.61
C ARG A 129 18.89 5.65 15.68
N ASN A 130 18.71 6.97 15.69
CA ASN A 130 17.74 7.62 16.57
C ASN A 130 16.37 7.70 15.88
N ILE A 131 15.32 7.47 16.64
CA ILE A 131 13.92 7.59 16.26
C ILE A 131 13.35 8.84 16.92
N SER A 132 12.54 9.59 16.18
CA SER A 132 11.90 10.81 16.63
C SER A 132 10.82 10.56 17.70
N SER A 133 10.76 11.46 18.68
CA SER A 133 9.71 11.54 19.70
C SER A 133 8.60 12.54 19.34
N THR A 134 8.73 13.25 18.23
CA THR A 134 7.78 14.31 17.82
C THR A 134 7.11 14.02 16.48
N SER A 135 7.63 13.07 15.71
CA SER A 135 7.13 12.69 14.39
C SER A 135 7.33 11.21 14.15
N PHE A 136 6.49 10.62 13.31
CA PHE A 136 6.69 9.24 12.87
C PHE A 136 7.87 9.13 11.91
N ASP A 137 8.88 8.37 12.28
CA ASP A 137 9.89 7.88 11.35
C ASP A 137 9.41 6.63 10.60
N LYS A 138 9.95 6.41 9.41
CA LYS A 138 9.61 5.26 8.56
C LYS A 138 10.83 4.37 8.37
N LEU A 139 10.82 3.20 9.01
CA LEU A 139 11.79 2.13 8.79
C LEU A 139 11.22 1.13 7.78
N LYS A 140 11.73 1.14 6.56
CA LYS A 140 11.38 0.19 5.50
C LYS A 140 12.39 -0.95 5.44
N LEU A 141 11.91 -2.18 5.42
CA LEU A 141 12.67 -3.41 5.20
C LEU A 141 12.38 -3.96 3.80
N ASN A 142 13.43 -4.12 3.00
CA ASN A 142 13.39 -4.84 1.74
C ASN A 142 14.18 -6.15 1.87
N ILE A 143 13.60 -7.25 1.42
CA ILE A 143 14.19 -8.58 1.56
C ILE A 143 14.37 -9.16 0.17
N LYS A 144 15.61 -9.48 -0.21
CA LYS A 144 15.91 -10.25 -1.42
C LYS A 144 16.35 -11.65 -1.02
N TYR A 145 15.78 -12.69 -1.62
CA TYR A 145 16.13 -14.08 -1.35
C TYR A 145 16.55 -14.79 -2.62
N ASP A 146 17.67 -15.50 -2.56
CA ASP A 146 18.20 -16.32 -3.64
C ASP A 146 17.98 -17.80 -3.30
N GLU A 147 17.13 -18.45 -4.10
CA GLU A 147 16.82 -19.86 -3.96
C GLU A 147 17.99 -20.80 -4.24
N ALA A 148 18.93 -20.40 -5.11
CA ALA A 148 20.06 -21.25 -5.48
C ALA A 148 21.10 -21.30 -4.36
N SER A 149 21.45 -20.14 -3.80
CA SER A 149 22.40 -20.04 -2.70
C SER A 149 21.77 -20.18 -1.32
N LYS A 150 20.44 -20.18 -1.21
CA LYS A 150 19.67 -20.19 0.05
C LYS A 150 20.05 -19.00 0.96
N GLN A 151 20.38 -17.87 0.35
CA GLN A 151 20.84 -16.65 1.02
C GLN A 151 19.77 -15.55 0.94
N ALA A 152 19.61 -14.79 2.02
CA ALA A 152 18.77 -13.59 2.04
C ALA A 152 19.62 -12.33 2.25
N ILE A 153 19.18 -11.23 1.66
CA ILE A 153 19.74 -9.89 1.82
C ILE A 153 18.61 -9.00 2.37
N TYR A 154 18.78 -8.55 3.61
CA TYR A 154 17.89 -7.62 4.30
C TYR A 154 18.47 -6.21 4.21
N THR A 155 17.77 -5.32 3.53
CA THR A 155 18.17 -3.91 3.42
C THR A 155 17.18 -3.01 4.16
N PHE A 156 17.70 -2.22 5.09
CA PHE A 156 16.92 -1.33 5.95
C PHE A 156 17.08 0.11 5.49
N TYR A 157 15.96 0.82 5.36
CA TYR A 157 15.90 2.22 5.01
C TYR A 157 15.17 2.99 6.09
N LEU A 158 15.79 4.01 6.67
CA LEU A 158 15.13 4.94 7.57
C LEU A 158 14.87 6.24 6.82
N ASN A 159 13.62 6.65 6.72
CA ASN A 159 13.21 7.86 6.00
C ASN A 159 13.80 7.92 4.57
N ASN A 160 13.75 6.78 3.87
CA ASN A 160 14.29 6.55 2.53
C ASN A 160 15.82 6.53 2.39
N ALA A 161 16.58 6.72 3.47
CA ALA A 161 18.03 6.54 3.46
C ALA A 161 18.40 5.13 3.92
N GLN A 162 19.23 4.42 3.16
CA GLN A 162 19.73 3.10 3.58
C GLN A 162 20.57 3.24 4.84
N ILE A 163 20.27 2.44 5.87
CA ILE A 163 20.95 2.49 7.17
C ILE A 163 21.69 1.19 7.54
N ALA A 164 21.27 0.06 6.98
CA ALA A 164 21.89 -1.24 7.21
C ALA A 164 21.62 -2.17 6.03
N SER A 165 22.55 -3.10 5.79
CA SER A 165 22.37 -4.24 4.90
C SER A 165 22.96 -5.47 5.57
N ILE A 166 22.17 -6.53 5.65
CA ILE A 166 22.50 -7.78 6.33
C ILE A 166 22.35 -8.91 5.32
N VAL A 167 23.37 -9.75 5.23
CA VAL A 167 23.34 -10.96 4.40
C VAL A 167 23.27 -12.16 5.34
N SER A 168 22.31 -13.06 5.13
CA SER A 168 22.12 -14.25 5.95
C SER A 168 22.05 -15.53 5.13
N GLY A 169 22.51 -16.62 5.73
CA GLY A 169 22.39 -17.97 5.17
C GLY A 169 23.30 -18.29 4.00
N ASN A 170 23.32 -19.58 3.67
CA ASN A 170 23.98 -20.20 2.52
C ASN A 170 23.43 -21.63 2.33
N VAL A 171 23.92 -22.36 1.32
CA VAL A 171 23.46 -23.72 1.01
C VAL A 171 23.59 -24.69 2.20
N SER A 172 24.65 -24.56 3.01
CA SER A 172 24.90 -25.43 4.17
C SER A 172 24.12 -25.02 5.42
N ASN A 173 23.75 -23.74 5.52
CA ASN A 173 22.91 -23.20 6.58
C ASN A 173 21.98 -22.13 5.98
N PRO A 174 20.79 -22.53 5.46
CA PRO A 174 19.87 -21.63 4.77
C PRO A 174 19.45 -20.43 5.59
N ALA A 175 19.14 -19.32 4.92
CA ALA A 175 18.54 -18.15 5.55
C ALA A 175 17.23 -18.55 6.24
N LYS A 176 17.00 -17.99 7.43
CA LYS A 176 15.83 -18.34 8.25
C LYS A 176 14.58 -17.58 7.84
N LEU A 177 14.73 -16.46 7.12
CA LEU A 177 13.62 -15.60 6.70
C LEU A 177 12.76 -15.16 7.90
N GLY A 178 13.45 -14.84 8.99
CA GLY A 178 12.86 -14.44 10.25
C GLY A 178 13.59 -13.25 10.86
N GLY A 179 12.85 -12.32 11.45
CA GLY A 179 13.38 -11.19 12.18
C GLY A 179 12.63 -10.94 13.48
N GLU A 180 13.28 -10.36 14.47
CA GLU A 180 12.65 -9.95 15.72
C GLU A 180 12.65 -8.43 15.85
N PHE A 181 11.55 -7.86 16.35
CA PHE A 181 11.45 -6.46 16.74
C PHE A 181 10.92 -6.34 18.16
N VAL A 182 11.74 -5.77 19.04
CA VAL A 182 11.43 -5.54 20.45
C VAL A 182 11.44 -4.04 20.72
N SER A 183 10.43 -3.52 21.42
CA SER A 183 10.41 -2.12 21.82
C SER A 183 10.23 -1.95 23.33
N ASN A 184 11.05 -1.10 23.93
CA ASN A 184 10.84 -0.59 25.29
C ASN A 184 10.45 0.90 25.29
N SER A 185 10.10 1.43 24.12
CA SER A 185 9.74 2.84 23.95
C SER A 185 8.25 3.05 24.07
N THR A 186 7.86 4.05 24.86
CA THR A 186 6.47 4.52 24.98
C THR A 186 6.26 5.90 24.37
N SER A 187 7.33 6.63 24.04
CA SER A 187 7.29 8.04 23.62
C SER A 187 7.82 8.31 22.20
N HIS A 188 8.33 7.29 21.51
CA HIS A 188 8.87 7.44 20.15
C HIS A 188 7.97 6.80 19.11
N TYR A 189 7.91 7.43 17.93
CA TYR A 189 6.93 7.11 16.90
C TYR A 189 7.61 6.47 15.70
N LEU A 190 7.26 5.23 15.38
CA LEU A 190 7.91 4.46 14.30
C LEU A 190 6.89 3.68 13.47
N TYR A 191 6.96 3.85 12.15
CA TYR A 191 6.39 2.91 11.20
C TYR A 191 7.46 1.90 10.79
N VAL A 192 7.23 0.61 11.05
CA VAL A 192 8.02 -0.48 10.47
C VAL A 192 7.25 -1.01 9.27
N ILE A 193 7.80 -0.79 8.08
CA ILE A 193 7.19 -1.15 6.80
C ILE A 193 7.99 -2.32 6.24
N ILE A 194 7.36 -3.47 6.07
CA ILE A 194 7.99 -4.62 5.43
C ILE A 194 7.41 -4.73 4.03
N ASP A 195 8.29 -4.54 3.05
CA ASP A 195 7.88 -4.38 1.67
C ASP A 195 7.63 -5.71 0.95
N GLY A 196 8.13 -6.81 1.51
CA GLY A 196 8.03 -8.15 0.93
C GLY A 196 9.37 -8.84 0.75
N VAL A 197 9.28 -10.07 0.24
CA VAL A 197 10.42 -10.93 -0.09
C VAL A 197 10.49 -11.10 -1.60
N TYR A 198 11.58 -10.66 -2.21
CA TYR A 198 11.78 -10.62 -3.66
C TYR A 198 12.85 -11.60 -4.12
N ASP A 199 12.67 -12.16 -5.31
CA ASP A 199 13.66 -13.00 -5.96
C ASP A 199 14.85 -12.12 -6.31
N ASN A 200 16.04 -12.50 -5.85
CA ASN A 200 17.25 -11.72 -6.09
C ASN A 200 17.59 -11.58 -7.59
N ILE A 201 17.14 -12.50 -8.43
CA ILE A 201 17.44 -12.52 -9.87
C ILE A 201 16.42 -11.68 -10.66
N HIS A 202 15.14 -11.85 -10.37
CA HIS A 202 14.06 -11.29 -11.19
C HIS A 202 13.33 -10.11 -10.54
N GLU A 203 13.65 -9.76 -9.30
CA GLU A 203 12.97 -8.74 -8.47
C GLU A 203 11.45 -8.93 -8.35
N LYS A 204 10.97 -10.14 -8.59
CA LYS A 204 9.55 -10.52 -8.43
C LYS A 204 9.31 -10.95 -7.00
N LEU A 205 8.13 -10.65 -6.47
CA LEU A 205 7.72 -11.17 -5.16
C LEU A 205 7.82 -12.70 -5.15
N THR A 206 8.59 -13.24 -4.21
CA THR A 206 8.80 -14.69 -4.08
C THR A 206 7.62 -15.37 -3.42
N GLN A 207 7.72 -16.69 -3.42
CA GLN A 207 6.87 -17.55 -2.63
C GLN A 207 7.43 -17.84 -1.22
N ASN A 208 8.52 -17.22 -0.78
CA ASN A 208 9.01 -17.46 0.57
C ASN A 208 8.31 -16.54 1.57
N MET A 209 7.96 -17.10 2.72
CA MET A 209 7.38 -16.34 3.81
C MET A 209 8.47 -15.70 4.64
N PHE A 210 8.19 -14.49 5.11
CA PHE A 210 9.00 -13.82 6.12
C PHE A 210 8.22 -13.70 7.42
N ASN A 211 8.84 -14.06 8.55
CA ASN A 211 8.23 -13.91 9.87
C ASN A 211 8.86 -12.75 10.64
N LEU A 212 8.03 -11.80 11.11
CA LEU A 212 8.45 -10.77 12.05
C LEU A 212 7.84 -11.03 13.42
N TRP A 213 8.69 -11.40 14.37
CA TRP A 213 8.31 -11.48 15.78
C TRP A 213 8.30 -10.10 16.42
N LEU A 214 7.26 -9.84 17.18
CA LEU A 214 6.97 -8.57 17.80
C LEU A 214 6.91 -8.76 19.31
N THR A 215 7.60 -7.91 20.07
CA THR A 215 7.54 -7.95 21.54
C THR A 215 7.48 -6.54 22.09
N ASN A 216 6.59 -6.33 23.07
CA ASN A 216 6.41 -5.05 23.78
C ASN A 216 6.08 -3.86 22.85
N ILE A 217 5.30 -4.09 21.80
CA ILE A 217 4.93 -3.04 20.83
C ILE A 217 3.85 -2.14 21.43
N GLY A 218 4.23 -0.90 21.76
CA GLY A 218 3.29 0.13 22.20
C GLY A 218 2.53 0.78 21.05
N ASN A 219 1.51 1.59 21.38
CA ASN A 219 0.63 2.25 20.40
C ASN A 219 1.35 3.17 19.40
N ASN A 220 2.53 3.68 19.77
CA ASN A 220 3.33 4.61 18.96
C ASN A 220 4.20 3.90 17.91
N ILE A 221 4.24 2.57 17.95
CA ILE A 221 4.87 1.76 16.92
C ILE A 221 3.79 1.12 16.07
N LYS A 222 3.91 1.28 14.76
CA LYS A 222 2.95 0.78 13.78
C LYS A 222 3.69 -0.13 12.80
N ILE A 223 3.19 -1.34 12.61
CA ILE A 223 3.78 -2.31 11.69
C ILE A 223 2.88 -2.43 10.46
N ILE A 224 3.47 -2.39 9.27
CA ILE A 224 2.77 -2.38 7.99
C ILE A 224 3.42 -3.39 7.06
N ALA A 225 2.65 -4.32 6.50
CA ALA A 225 3.03 -5.14 5.36
C ALA A 225 2.41 -4.53 4.11
N THR A 226 3.21 -4.30 3.08
CA THR A 226 2.67 -3.86 1.78
C THR A 226 2.44 -5.02 0.82
N THR A 227 2.93 -6.22 1.17
CA THR A 227 2.80 -7.42 0.35
C THR A 227 2.32 -8.62 1.16
N PRO A 228 1.77 -9.63 0.50
CA PRO A 228 1.50 -10.91 1.12
C PRO A 228 2.76 -11.64 1.59
N PHE A 229 2.56 -12.71 2.35
CA PHE A 229 3.62 -13.62 2.83
C PHE A 229 4.46 -13.08 3.99
N ILE A 230 3.89 -12.16 4.77
CA ILE A 230 4.49 -11.66 6.01
C ILE A 230 3.62 -12.11 7.18
N VAL A 231 4.22 -12.81 8.13
CA VAL A 231 3.58 -13.21 9.38
C VAL A 231 4.02 -12.26 10.48
N TYR A 232 3.06 -11.82 11.29
CA TYR A 232 3.30 -11.07 12.52
C TYR A 232 2.96 -11.95 13.70
N GLU A 233 3.91 -12.10 14.63
CA GLU A 233 3.69 -12.91 15.82
C GLU A 233 4.01 -12.08 17.07
N ASN A 234 2.97 -11.74 17.83
CA ASN A 234 3.05 -10.99 19.10
C ASN A 234 2.82 -11.90 20.32
N SER A 235 3.29 -13.15 20.25
CA SER A 235 3.26 -14.13 21.34
C SER A 235 4.66 -14.35 21.92
N ALA A 236 4.72 -14.91 23.12
CA ALA A 236 5.97 -15.39 23.69
C ALA A 236 6.63 -16.41 22.74
N ARG A 237 7.97 -16.44 22.70
CA ARG A 237 8.72 -17.35 21.81
C ARG A 237 8.29 -18.81 22.01
N HIS A 238 7.81 -19.46 20.95
CA HIS A 238 7.42 -20.89 20.95
C HIS A 238 8.46 -21.77 20.23
N ALA A 239 8.67 -23.00 20.70
CA ALA A 239 9.77 -23.86 20.24
C ALA A 239 9.64 -24.39 18.79
N ALA A 240 8.45 -24.43 18.20
CA ALA A 240 8.27 -24.83 16.80
C ALA A 240 6.89 -24.39 16.28
N LEU A 241 6.87 -23.75 15.11
CA LEU A 241 5.66 -23.63 14.29
C LEU A 241 5.62 -24.88 13.40
N THR A 242 4.75 -25.84 13.73
CA THR A 242 4.66 -27.12 12.98
C THR A 242 3.47 -27.18 12.01
N GLU A 243 2.67 -26.11 11.94
CA GLU A 243 1.46 -26.08 11.13
C GLU A 243 1.78 -25.60 9.71
N THR A 244 1.14 -26.24 8.73
CA THR A 244 1.11 -25.74 7.35
C THR A 244 0.25 -24.50 7.29
N GLU A 245 0.79 -23.41 6.77
CA GLU A 245 0.08 -22.14 6.64
C GLU A 245 -0.41 -21.98 5.21
N LYS A 246 -1.74 -21.83 5.06
CA LYS A 246 -2.37 -21.61 3.77
C LYS A 246 -2.41 -20.13 3.48
N VAL A 247 -1.76 -19.73 2.39
CA VAL A 247 -1.89 -18.40 1.83
C VAL A 247 -2.98 -18.46 0.76
N LYS A 248 -4.06 -17.75 1.05
CA LYS A 248 -5.18 -17.60 0.13
C LYS A 248 -4.85 -16.52 -0.89
N LYS A 249 -5.06 -16.80 -2.17
CA LYS A 249 -5.11 -15.76 -3.21
C LYS A 249 -6.54 -15.25 -3.31
N ILE A 250 -6.71 -13.94 -3.21
CA ILE A 250 -8.00 -13.27 -3.37
C ILE A 250 -7.95 -12.47 -4.65
N GLU A 251 -8.74 -12.86 -5.63
CA GLU A 251 -8.97 -12.12 -6.86
C GLU A 251 -10.31 -11.42 -6.79
N LEU A 252 -10.31 -10.10 -6.99
CA LEU A 252 -11.49 -9.26 -6.99
C LEU A 252 -11.72 -8.68 -8.38
N LYS A 253 -12.98 -8.73 -8.83
CA LYS A 253 -13.48 -8.02 -10.00
C LYS A 253 -14.57 -7.06 -9.55
N VAL A 254 -14.31 -5.77 -9.68
CA VAL A 254 -15.21 -4.71 -9.22
C VAL A 254 -16.03 -4.21 -10.40
N TYR A 255 -17.35 -4.30 -10.31
CA TYR A 255 -18.33 -3.85 -11.28
C TYR A 255 -19.11 -2.64 -10.75
N ASN A 256 -19.43 -1.68 -11.61
CA ASN A 256 -20.32 -0.57 -11.25
C ASN A 256 -21.80 -0.98 -11.29
N ILE A 257 -22.71 -0.06 -10.93
CA ILE A 257 -24.17 -0.25 -10.98
C ILE A 257 -24.71 -0.66 -12.36
N ASN A 258 -23.98 -0.36 -13.44
CA ASN A 258 -24.37 -0.69 -14.81
C ASN A 258 -23.85 -2.06 -15.25
N GLY A 259 -23.12 -2.78 -14.38
CA GLY A 259 -22.51 -4.07 -14.67
C GLY A 259 -21.19 -4.00 -15.45
N GLU A 260 -20.57 -2.83 -15.57
CA GLU A 260 -19.29 -2.66 -16.26
C GLU A 260 -18.12 -2.95 -15.33
N LEU A 261 -17.14 -3.72 -15.80
CA LEU A 261 -15.90 -3.98 -15.07
C LEU A 261 -15.08 -2.70 -14.92
N VAL A 262 -14.82 -2.30 -13.68
CA VAL A 262 -14.08 -1.08 -13.32
C VAL A 262 -12.63 -1.39 -12.98
N LYS A 263 -12.38 -2.49 -12.25
CA LYS A 263 -11.04 -2.84 -11.79
C LYS A 263 -10.93 -4.34 -11.49
N GLU A 264 -9.78 -4.90 -11.84
CA GLU A 264 -9.32 -6.18 -11.33
C GLU A 264 -8.21 -5.94 -10.29
N TYR A 265 -8.25 -6.68 -9.20
CA TYR A 265 -7.29 -6.60 -8.11
C TYR A 265 -6.98 -7.99 -7.59
N THR A 266 -5.70 -8.27 -7.36
CA THR A 266 -5.26 -9.53 -6.76
C THR A 266 -4.46 -9.20 -5.51
N THR A 267 -4.84 -9.79 -4.40
CA THR A 267 -4.07 -9.78 -3.17
C THR A 267 -3.92 -11.20 -2.65
N TYR A 268 -3.05 -11.37 -1.67
CA TYR A 268 -2.85 -12.65 -1.03
C TYR A 268 -2.79 -12.45 0.48
N TYR A 269 -3.31 -13.41 1.23
CA TYR A 269 -3.54 -13.26 2.67
C TYR A 269 -3.33 -14.59 3.38
N SER A 270 -2.86 -14.51 4.63
CA SER A 270 -2.75 -15.65 5.53
C SER A 270 -3.48 -15.44 6.85
N TYR A 271 -4.17 -16.49 7.32
CA TYR A 271 -5.09 -16.43 8.48
C TYR A 271 -4.44 -16.10 9.83
N ARG A 272 -3.11 -16.19 9.96
CA ARG A 272 -2.41 -15.81 11.20
C ARG A 272 -2.12 -14.31 11.30
N VAL A 273 -2.31 -13.54 10.23
CA VAL A 273 -2.29 -12.07 10.30
C VAL A 273 -3.59 -11.62 10.97
N LYS A 274 -3.57 -11.54 12.31
CA LYS A 274 -4.59 -10.90 13.13
C LYS A 274 -4.04 -9.62 13.75
#